data_AF-A0A382V072-F1
#
_entry.id   AF-A0A382V072-F1
#
_cell.length_a   1.000
_cell.length_b   1.000
_cell.length_c   1.000
_cell.angle_alpha   90.00
_cell.angle_beta   90.00
_cell.angle_gamma   90.00
#
_symmetry.space_group_name_H-M   'P 1'
#
loop_
_entity.id
_entity.type
_entity.pdbx_description
1 polymer ?
#
loop_
_entity_poly.entity_id
_entity_poly.type
_entity_poly.pdbx_seq_one_letter_code
_entity_poly.pdbx_strand_id
1 'polypeptide(L)'
;MENAVDFVWQGLRLEVPEDWNLGRVDGDFEKGYARLDDAEIVRLEIEWRRLKGRGEALRLTELVDRYLANLQKKADKAGASFSVQRQARFLKNKKFLGDREYEVFTWEADFRAYNLAIVLEKGRVVLLRVLARRDESLEEQAEEVFRSLVDQEGEEVYIWSIYGLRF
;
A
#
# COMPACT_ATOMS: atom_id res chain seq x y z
N MET A 1 12.60 4.93 -10.94
CA MET A 1 11.65 6.05 -11.20
C MET A 1 12.39 7.28 -11.70
N GLU A 2 12.09 7.76 -12.90
CA GLU A 2 12.45 9.12 -13.33
C GLU A 2 11.42 10.08 -12.70
N ASN A 3 11.84 10.97 -11.80
CA ASN A 3 11.01 11.94 -11.05
C ASN A 3 10.12 11.36 -9.92
N ALA A 4 10.75 10.85 -8.87
CA ALA A 4 10.07 10.48 -7.62
C ALA A 4 10.12 11.62 -6.58
N VAL A 5 9.06 11.76 -5.80
CA VAL A 5 8.92 12.69 -4.67
C VAL A 5 8.63 11.94 -3.37
N ASP A 6 9.04 12.52 -2.24
CA ASP A 6 8.73 11.97 -0.92
C ASP A 6 7.28 12.26 -0.53
N PHE A 7 6.51 11.18 -0.32
CA PHE A 7 5.26 11.20 0.42
C PHE A 7 5.51 10.76 1.86
N VAL A 8 5.21 11.62 2.83
CA VAL A 8 5.32 11.27 4.25
C VAL A 8 4.07 11.65 5.02
N TRP A 9 3.45 10.66 5.67
CA TRP A 9 2.23 10.84 6.45
C TRP A 9 2.20 9.88 7.65
N GLN A 10 1.93 10.39 8.86
CA GLN A 10 1.80 9.59 10.09
C GLN A 10 3.01 8.67 10.40
N GLY A 11 4.21 9.13 10.03
CA GLY A 11 5.46 8.39 10.19
C GLY A 11 5.68 7.29 9.15
N LEU A 12 4.84 7.20 8.10
CA LEU A 12 5.10 6.35 6.95
C LEU A 12 5.69 7.21 5.83
N ARG A 13 6.87 6.84 5.34
CA ARG A 13 7.52 7.48 4.20
C ARG A 13 7.56 6.54 3.00
N LEU A 14 7.28 7.09 1.82
CA LEU A 14 7.34 6.44 0.52
C LEU A 14 7.90 7.42 -0.52
N GLU A 15 8.57 6.87 -1.52
CA GLU A 15 8.88 7.56 -2.78
C GLU A 15 7.79 7.19 -3.79
N VAL A 16 7.16 8.21 -4.36
CA VAL A 16 6.06 8.07 -5.33
C VAL A 16 6.34 8.93 -6.56
N PRO A 17 5.80 8.58 -7.74
CA PRO A 17 5.86 9.45 -8.92
C PRO A 17 5.34 10.87 -8.64
N GLU A 18 6.00 11.87 -9.22
CA GLU A 18 5.66 13.29 -9.00
C GLU A 18 4.22 13.65 -9.44
N ASP A 19 3.67 12.95 -10.43
CA ASP A 19 2.32 13.15 -10.92
C ASP A 19 1.23 12.53 -10.02
N TRP A 20 1.62 11.80 -8.97
CA TRP A 20 0.69 11.24 -7.98
C TRP A 20 0.46 12.25 -6.86
N ASN A 21 -0.72 12.84 -6.87
CA ASN A 21 -1.13 13.92 -5.98
C ASN A 21 -1.97 13.40 -4.82
N LEU A 22 -1.90 14.06 -3.65
CA LEU A 22 -2.69 13.65 -2.49
C LEU A 22 -4.19 13.88 -2.73
N GLY A 23 -4.94 12.80 -2.84
CA GLY A 23 -6.40 12.85 -3.01
C GLY A 23 -7.17 12.83 -1.69
N ARG A 24 -6.76 11.97 -0.74
CA ARG A 24 -7.41 11.87 0.58
C ARG A 24 -6.45 11.39 1.65
N VAL A 25 -6.60 11.94 2.85
CA VAL A 25 -6.04 11.42 4.10
C VAL A 25 -7.12 11.34 5.17
N ASP A 26 -7.04 10.32 6.02
CA ASP A 26 -7.98 10.08 7.11
C ASP A 26 -7.29 9.30 8.25
N GLY A 27 -7.79 9.46 9.47
CA GLY A 27 -7.27 8.78 10.66
C GLY A 27 -6.08 9.46 11.34
N ASP A 28 -5.36 8.68 12.13
CA ASP A 28 -4.30 9.09 13.05
C ASP A 28 -3.10 8.14 12.95
N PHE A 29 -2.15 8.27 13.89
CA PHE A 29 -0.96 7.44 13.95
C PHE A 29 -1.26 5.94 14.19
N GLU A 30 -2.34 5.62 14.90
CA GLU A 30 -2.69 4.24 15.27
C GLU A 30 -3.46 3.53 14.15
N LYS A 31 -4.27 4.26 13.38
CA LYS A 31 -4.99 3.73 12.21
C LYS A 31 -5.37 4.85 11.25
N GLY A 32 -5.34 4.55 9.96
CA GLY A 32 -5.79 5.52 8.99
C GLY A 32 -5.62 5.06 7.56
N TYR A 33 -5.83 6.01 6.67
CA TYR A 33 -5.85 5.80 5.23
C TYR A 33 -5.29 7.03 4.52
N ALA A 34 -4.48 6.80 3.49
CA ALA A 34 -4.02 7.81 2.57
C ALA A 34 -4.21 7.31 1.13
N ARG A 35 -4.52 8.23 0.23
CA ARG A 35 -4.78 7.98 -1.18
C ARG A 35 -4.11 9.04 -2.02
N LEU A 36 -3.39 8.59 -3.05
CA LEU A 36 -2.83 9.43 -4.08
C LEU A 36 -3.44 9.06 -5.44
N ASP A 37 -3.73 10.10 -6.21
CA ASP A 37 -4.41 10.06 -7.50
C ASP A 37 -3.52 10.70 -8.57
N ASP A 38 -3.58 10.22 -9.80
CA ASP A 38 -3.14 11.02 -10.95
C ASP A 38 -4.32 11.82 -11.51
N ALA A 39 -4.19 12.34 -12.73
CA ALA A 39 -5.26 13.09 -13.40
C ALA A 39 -6.52 12.25 -13.74
N GLU A 40 -6.42 10.93 -13.75
CA GLU A 40 -7.48 10.04 -14.24
C GLU A 40 -8.00 9.06 -13.17
N ILE A 41 -7.10 8.45 -12.40
CA ILE A 41 -7.41 7.33 -11.51
C ILE A 41 -6.70 7.44 -10.16
N VAL A 42 -7.14 6.60 -9.23
CA VAL A 42 -6.37 6.31 -8.02
C VAL A 42 -5.12 5.56 -8.42
N ARG A 43 -3.98 5.95 -7.85
CA ARG A 43 -2.69 5.32 -8.13
C ARG A 43 -2.12 4.60 -6.94
N LEU A 44 -2.22 5.18 -5.75
CA LEU A 44 -1.73 4.58 -4.52
C LEU A 44 -2.76 4.69 -3.42
N GLU A 45 -2.99 3.59 -2.73
CA GLU A 45 -3.70 3.59 -1.46
C GLU A 45 -2.83 2.95 -0.38
N ILE A 46 -2.85 3.58 0.79
CA ILE A 46 -2.11 3.16 1.98
C ILE A 46 -3.15 3.06 3.08
N GLU A 47 -3.33 1.87 3.63
CA GLU A 47 -4.11 1.68 4.85
C GLU A 47 -3.17 1.19 5.95
N TRP A 48 -3.20 1.81 7.13
CA TRP A 48 -2.43 1.35 8.27
C TRP A 48 -3.29 1.16 9.49
N ARG A 49 -2.87 0.25 10.37
CA ARG A 49 -3.44 0.05 11.70
C ARG A 49 -2.47 -0.65 12.62
N ARG A 50 -2.56 -0.36 13.91
CA ARG A 50 -1.77 -1.05 14.94
C ARG A 50 -2.45 -2.32 15.41
N LEU A 51 -1.71 -3.43 15.40
CA LEU A 51 -2.14 -4.67 16.02
C LEU A 51 -1.76 -4.65 17.51
N LYS A 52 -2.71 -5.06 18.37
CA LYS A 52 -2.47 -5.20 19.82
C LYS A 52 -2.30 -6.68 20.20
N GLY A 53 -1.14 -7.07 20.71
CA GLY A 53 -0.86 -8.42 21.20
C GLY A 53 -0.19 -9.35 20.17
N ARG A 54 -0.04 -10.63 20.53
CA ARG A 54 0.70 -11.64 19.74
C ARG A 54 -0.10 -12.17 18.54
N GLY A 55 0.60 -12.72 17.54
CA GLY A 55 0.00 -13.40 16.38
C GLY A 55 -0.16 -12.52 15.14
N GLU A 56 0.86 -11.71 14.82
CA GLU A 56 0.81 -10.73 13.74
C GLU A 56 0.61 -11.38 12.37
N ALA A 57 1.31 -12.50 12.08
CA ALA A 57 1.16 -13.25 10.84
C ALA A 57 -0.28 -13.70 10.57
N LEU A 58 -0.93 -14.35 11.55
CA LEU A 58 -2.32 -14.82 11.41
C LEU A 58 -3.27 -13.65 11.15
N ARG A 59 -3.08 -12.54 11.87
CA ARG A 59 -3.93 -11.35 11.74
C ARG A 59 -3.71 -10.62 10.42
N LEU A 60 -2.49 -10.66 9.87
CA LEU A 60 -2.19 -10.14 8.55
C LEU A 60 -2.99 -10.92 7.49
N THR A 61 -2.91 -12.26 7.52
CA THR A 61 -3.66 -13.12 6.60
C THR A 61 -5.17 -12.90 6.73
N GLU A 62 -5.71 -12.85 7.95
CA GLU A 62 -7.14 -12.58 8.20
C GLU A 62 -7.57 -11.20 7.69
N LEU A 63 -6.69 -10.20 7.77
CA LEU A 63 -6.95 -8.85 7.26
C LEU A 63 -7.04 -8.87 5.73
N VAL A 64 -6.09 -9.53 5.08
CA VAL A 64 -6.08 -9.70 3.62
C VAL A 64 -7.29 -10.49 3.16
N ASP A 65 -7.62 -11.59 3.83
CA ASP A 65 -8.80 -12.41 3.52
C ASP A 65 -10.09 -11.60 3.60
N ARG A 66 -10.26 -10.81 4.67
CA ARG A 66 -11.43 -9.94 4.84
C ARG A 66 -11.49 -8.86 3.77
N TYR A 67 -10.34 -8.29 3.40
CA TYR A 67 -10.24 -7.31 2.33
C TYR A 67 -10.68 -7.91 0.98
N LEU A 68 -10.10 -9.05 0.60
CA LEU A 68 -10.44 -9.75 -0.65
C LEU A 68 -11.91 -10.20 -0.69
N ALA A 69 -12.43 -10.72 0.42
CA ALA A 69 -13.85 -11.11 0.51
C ALA A 69 -14.79 -9.91 0.33
N ASN A 70 -14.42 -8.73 0.83
CA ASN A 70 -15.20 -7.51 0.61
C ASN A 70 -15.14 -7.02 -0.84
N LEU A 71 -13.99 -7.16 -1.51
CA LEU A 71 -13.86 -6.85 -2.93
C LEU A 71 -14.69 -7.81 -3.80
N GLN A 72 -14.59 -9.12 -3.57
CA GLN A 72 -15.39 -10.12 -4.27
C GLN A 72 -16.88 -9.80 -4.16
N LYS A 73 -17.37 -9.53 -2.94
CA LYS A 73 -18.78 -9.15 -2.71
C LYS A 73 -19.20 -7.88 -3.47
N LYS A 74 -18.29 -6.92 -3.65
CA LYS A 74 -18.57 -5.70 -4.44
C LYS A 74 -18.63 -6.01 -5.93
N ALA A 75 -17.69 -6.81 -6.44
CA ALA A 75 -17.66 -7.24 -7.83
C ALA A 75 -18.91 -8.06 -8.20
N ASP A 76 -19.29 -9.02 -7.34
CA ASP A 76 -20.50 -9.84 -7.53
C ASP A 76 -21.77 -8.98 -7.62
N LYS A 77 -21.87 -7.95 -6.75
CA LYS A 77 -23.00 -7.00 -6.77
C LYS A 77 -23.02 -6.12 -8.02
N ALA A 78 -21.85 -5.80 -8.57
CA ALA A 78 -21.72 -5.01 -9.79
C ALA A 78 -21.81 -5.87 -11.06
N GLY A 79 -21.81 -7.20 -10.95
CA GLY A 79 -21.71 -8.11 -12.09
C GLY A 79 -20.36 -8.04 -12.82
N ALA A 80 -19.31 -7.56 -12.15
CA ALA A 80 -17.98 -7.38 -12.71
C ALA A 80 -17.14 -8.66 -12.56
N SER A 81 -16.20 -8.89 -13.49
CA SER A 81 -15.20 -9.94 -13.32
C SER A 81 -14.19 -9.54 -12.24
N PHE A 82 -13.86 -10.47 -11.34
CA PHE A 82 -12.86 -10.29 -10.31
C PHE A 82 -11.97 -11.53 -10.21
N SER A 83 -10.66 -11.32 -10.31
CA SER A 83 -9.67 -12.39 -10.16
C SER A 83 -8.61 -11.96 -9.13
N VAL A 84 -8.05 -12.93 -8.40
CA VAL A 84 -7.01 -12.69 -7.41
C VAL A 84 -5.89 -13.69 -7.62
N GLN A 85 -4.65 -13.18 -7.63
CA GLN A 85 -3.44 -14.00 -7.59
C GLN A 85 -2.67 -13.70 -6.31
N ARG A 86 -2.75 -14.62 -5.34
CA ARG A 86 -1.90 -14.60 -4.14
C ARG A 86 -0.48 -15.03 -4.48
N GLN A 87 0.46 -14.65 -3.62
CA GLN A 87 1.90 -14.93 -3.80
C GLN A 87 2.40 -14.44 -5.18
N ALA A 88 1.91 -13.28 -5.61
CA ALA A 88 2.26 -12.72 -6.91
C ALA A 88 3.77 -12.47 -6.99
N ARG A 89 4.35 -12.73 -8.17
CA ARG A 89 5.81 -12.76 -8.37
C ARG A 89 6.38 -11.45 -8.94
N PHE A 90 5.67 -10.33 -8.78
CA PHE A 90 6.13 -9.04 -9.29
C PHE A 90 7.25 -8.41 -8.45
N LEU A 91 7.40 -8.80 -7.18
CA LEU A 91 8.55 -8.38 -6.36
C LEU A 91 9.80 -9.18 -6.73
N LYS A 92 10.67 -8.59 -7.55
CA LYS A 92 11.95 -9.19 -7.97
C LYS A 92 12.98 -9.18 -6.83
N ASN A 93 13.04 -8.11 -6.04
CA ASN A 93 13.95 -7.96 -4.91
C ASN A 93 13.20 -7.87 -3.58
N LYS A 94 13.30 -8.92 -2.77
CA LYS A 94 12.64 -9.03 -1.47
C LYS A 94 13.51 -8.64 -0.27
N LYS A 95 14.76 -8.17 -0.49
CA LYS A 95 15.69 -7.84 0.59
C LYS A 95 15.13 -6.78 1.54
N PHE A 96 14.39 -5.80 1.00
CA PHE A 96 13.78 -4.75 1.81
C PHE A 96 12.78 -5.29 2.83
N LEU A 97 12.11 -6.42 2.55
CA LEU A 97 11.13 -7.01 3.47
C LEU A 97 11.79 -7.53 4.76
N GLY A 98 13.07 -7.92 4.70
CA GLY A 98 13.78 -8.51 5.84
C GLY A 98 13.07 -9.77 6.37
N ASP A 99 13.07 -9.95 7.69
CA ASP A 99 12.39 -11.05 8.38
C ASP A 99 10.94 -10.71 8.77
N ARG A 100 10.36 -9.65 8.17
CA ARG A 100 9.00 -9.20 8.50
C ARG A 100 7.95 -10.15 7.95
N GLU A 101 6.83 -10.23 8.64
CA GLU A 101 5.65 -10.91 8.13
C GLU A 101 5.00 -10.07 7.03
N TYR A 102 4.81 -10.66 5.84
CA TYR A 102 4.24 -9.99 4.70
C TYR A 102 3.40 -10.92 3.81
N GLU A 103 2.47 -10.33 3.07
CA GLU A 103 1.71 -11.00 2.03
C GLU A 103 1.68 -10.13 0.77
N VAL A 104 1.88 -10.76 -0.39
CA VAL A 104 1.89 -10.10 -1.70
C VAL A 104 0.85 -10.74 -2.60
N PHE A 105 0.01 -9.93 -3.20
CA PHE A 105 -1.04 -10.40 -4.08
C PHE A 105 -1.40 -9.35 -5.13
N THR A 106 -2.00 -9.80 -6.22
CA THR A 106 -2.62 -8.93 -7.21
C THR A 106 -4.09 -9.28 -7.33
N TRP A 107 -4.90 -8.32 -7.72
CA TRP A 107 -6.27 -8.57 -8.13
C TRP A 107 -6.59 -7.77 -9.38
N GLU A 108 -7.52 -8.28 -10.19
CA GLU A 108 -7.99 -7.62 -11.40
C GLU A 108 -9.52 -7.54 -11.41
N ALA A 109 -10.03 -6.34 -11.68
CA ALA A 109 -11.42 -6.06 -12.00
C ALA A 109 -11.45 -4.97 -13.10
N ASP A 110 -12.10 -3.84 -12.87
CA ASP A 110 -12.01 -2.67 -13.76
C ASP A 110 -10.59 -2.07 -13.79
N PHE A 111 -9.81 -2.31 -12.73
CA PHE A 111 -8.40 -1.97 -12.59
C PHE A 111 -7.59 -3.20 -12.18
N ARG A 112 -6.28 -3.14 -12.37
CA ARG A 112 -5.34 -4.08 -11.74
C ARG A 112 -4.75 -3.41 -10.50
N ALA A 113 -4.62 -4.15 -9.41
CA ALA A 113 -3.89 -3.67 -8.24
C ALA A 113 -2.76 -4.61 -7.85
N TYR A 114 -1.60 -4.02 -7.55
CA TYR A 114 -0.46 -4.66 -6.90
C TYR A 114 -0.56 -4.37 -5.41
N ASN A 115 -0.50 -5.39 -4.57
CA ASN A 115 -0.74 -5.25 -3.14
C ASN A 115 0.45 -5.81 -2.35
N LEU A 116 0.84 -5.06 -1.32
CA LEU A 116 1.76 -5.50 -0.27
C LEU A 116 1.10 -5.24 1.08
N ALA A 117 0.81 -6.32 1.81
CA ALA A 117 0.48 -6.26 3.22
C ALA A 117 1.73 -6.60 4.02
N ILE A 118 2.14 -5.76 4.97
CA ILE A 118 3.36 -5.96 5.75
C ILE A 118 3.18 -5.53 7.21
N VAL A 119 3.76 -6.30 8.12
CA VAL A 119 3.92 -5.92 9.52
C VAL A 119 5.23 -5.14 9.66
N LEU A 120 5.14 -3.87 10.00
CA LEU A 120 6.27 -3.00 10.32
C LEU A 120 6.68 -3.18 11.79
N GLU A 121 7.76 -2.50 12.18
CA GLU A 121 8.25 -2.54 13.55
C GLU A 121 7.16 -2.07 14.53
N LYS A 122 7.22 -2.53 15.78
CA LYS A 122 6.28 -2.13 16.85
C LYS A 122 4.80 -2.43 16.55
N GLY A 123 4.51 -3.39 15.66
CA GLY A 123 3.19 -4.00 15.45
C GLY A 123 2.24 -3.21 14.54
N ARG A 124 2.75 -2.24 13.77
CA ARG A 124 1.97 -1.51 12.78
C ARG A 124 1.83 -2.36 11.51
N VAL A 125 0.60 -2.61 11.06
CA VAL A 125 0.33 -3.28 9.78
C VAL A 125 -0.02 -2.24 8.74
N VAL A 126 0.60 -2.37 7.57
CA VAL A 126 0.35 -1.52 6.41
C VAL A 126 -0.09 -2.37 5.23
N LEU A 127 -1.16 -1.96 4.57
CA LEU A 127 -1.64 -2.48 3.29
C LEU A 127 -1.44 -1.41 2.22
N LEU A 128 -0.38 -1.57 1.42
CA LEU A 128 -0.06 -0.76 0.25
C LEU A 128 -0.70 -1.34 -1.00
N ARG A 129 -1.23 -0.46 -1.85
CA ARG A 129 -1.93 -0.81 -3.08
C ARG A 129 -1.57 0.15 -4.19
N VAL A 130 -0.91 -0.33 -5.22
CA VAL A 130 -0.68 0.44 -6.45
C VAL A 130 -1.67 -0.01 -7.50
N LEU A 131 -2.48 0.91 -8.02
CA LEU A 131 -3.51 0.65 -9.01
C LEU A 131 -3.03 1.07 -10.40
N ALA A 132 -3.36 0.23 -11.39
CA ALA A 132 -3.06 0.42 -12.79
C ALA A 132 -4.33 0.19 -13.62
N ARG A 133 -4.39 0.83 -14.79
CA ARG A 133 -5.40 0.49 -15.80
C ARG A 133 -5.14 -0.93 -16.32
N ARG A 134 -6.14 -1.61 -16.88
CA ARG A 134 -6.01 -3.02 -17.30
C ARG A 134 -4.99 -3.22 -18.42
N ASP A 135 -4.82 -2.21 -19.27
CA ASP A 135 -3.89 -2.15 -20.39
C ASP A 135 -2.49 -1.67 -19.99
N GLU A 136 -2.31 -1.30 -18.72
CA GLU A 136 -1.07 -0.77 -18.17
C GLU A 136 -0.39 -1.82 -17.27
N SER A 137 0.94 -1.92 -17.36
CA SER A 137 1.73 -2.74 -16.45
C SER A 137 2.62 -1.86 -15.60
N LEU A 138 2.35 -1.83 -14.29
CA LEU A 138 3.11 -1.06 -13.32
C LEU A 138 3.88 -1.94 -12.34
N GLU A 139 4.25 -3.16 -12.72
CA GLU A 139 4.98 -4.09 -11.83
C GLU A 139 6.26 -3.47 -11.26
N GLU A 140 7.08 -2.88 -12.12
CA GLU A 140 8.38 -2.28 -11.71
C GLU A 140 8.17 -1.04 -10.85
N GLN A 141 7.25 -0.16 -11.24
CA GLN A 141 6.92 1.04 -10.48
C GLN A 141 6.29 0.69 -9.11
N ALA A 142 5.41 -0.31 -9.07
CA ALA A 142 4.82 -0.80 -7.82
C ALA A 142 5.90 -1.41 -6.90
N GLU A 143 6.83 -2.20 -7.45
CA GLU A 143 7.97 -2.70 -6.69
C GLU A 143 8.84 -1.56 -6.14
N GLU A 144 9.15 -0.54 -6.95
CA GLU A 144 9.93 0.62 -6.50
C GLU A 144 9.24 1.39 -5.38
N VAL A 145 7.93 1.68 -5.50
CA VAL A 145 7.13 2.31 -4.45
C VAL A 145 7.14 1.45 -3.19
N PHE A 146 6.89 0.14 -3.28
CA PHE A 146 6.88 -0.74 -2.10
C PHE A 146 8.24 -0.84 -1.42
N ARG A 147 9.32 -0.84 -2.20
CA ARG A 147 10.70 -0.87 -1.69
C ARG A 147 11.09 0.40 -0.94
N SER A 148 10.46 1.53 -1.26
CA SER A 148 10.71 2.82 -0.63
C SER A 148 10.03 2.98 0.74
N LEU A 149 9.18 2.02 1.16
CA LEU A 149 8.46 2.10 2.42
C LEU A 149 9.42 2.11 3.60
N VAL A 150 9.40 3.21 4.35
CA VAL A 150 10.12 3.39 5.61
C VAL A 150 9.12 3.71 6.72
N ASP A 151 9.22 2.99 7.84
CA ASP A 151 8.55 3.35 9.09
C ASP A 151 9.47 4.26 9.89
N GLN A 152 9.07 5.51 10.05
CA GLN A 152 9.77 6.52 10.84
C GLN A 152 9.27 6.53 12.30
N GLU A 153 8.48 5.53 12.72
CA GLU A 153 8.06 5.43 14.11
C GLU A 153 9.26 5.33 15.06
N GLY A 154 9.45 6.39 15.86
CA GLY A 154 10.55 6.50 16.83
C GLY A 154 11.75 7.31 16.35
N GLU A 155 11.69 7.91 15.17
CA GLU A 155 12.59 9.01 14.81
C GLU A 155 12.32 10.24 15.70
N GLU A 156 13.36 11.04 15.96
CA GLU A 156 13.24 12.23 16.83
C GLU A 156 12.31 13.32 16.24
N VAL A 157 12.11 13.30 14.92
CA VAL A 157 11.25 14.24 14.20
C VAL A 157 10.37 13.47 13.22
N TYR A 158 9.05 13.61 13.34
CA TYR A 158 8.12 13.16 12.31
C TYR A 158 8.08 14.18 11.18
N ILE A 159 8.67 13.82 10.05
CA ILE A 159 8.63 14.66 8.86
C ILE A 159 7.23 14.55 8.25
N TRP A 160 6.64 15.67 7.85
CA TRP A 160 5.49 15.66 6.95
C TRP A 160 5.96 16.12 5.59
N SER A 161 5.68 15.35 4.53
CA SER A 161 6.05 15.71 3.16
C SER A 161 4.90 15.45 2.23
N ILE A 162 4.29 16.54 1.73
CA ILE A 162 3.26 16.50 0.69
C ILE A 162 3.59 17.62 -0.30
N TYR A 163 3.53 17.33 -1.60
CA TYR A 163 3.81 18.30 -2.66
C TYR A 163 5.22 18.94 -2.57
N GLY A 164 6.21 18.19 -2.07
CA GLY A 164 7.57 18.69 -1.86
C GLY A 164 7.75 19.67 -0.69
N LEU A 165 6.69 19.98 0.06
CA LEU A 165 6.76 20.77 1.29
C LEU A 165 7.14 19.85 2.45
N ARG A 166 8.25 20.13 3.13
CA ARG A 166 8.72 19.39 4.30
C ARG A 166 8.53 20.20 5.58
N PHE A 167 7.88 19.63 6.60
CA PHE A 167 7.62 20.22 7.91
C PHE A 167 8.17 19.34 9.03
#